data_AF-A0A2E4H4Q4-F1
#
_entry.id   AF-A0A2E4H4Q4-F1
#
_cell.length_a   1.000
_cell.length_b   1.000
_cell.length_c   1.000
_cell.angle_alpha   90.00
_cell.angle_beta   90.00
_cell.angle_gamma   90.00
#
_symmetry.space_group_name_H-M   'P 1'
#
loop_
_entity.id
_entity.type
_entity.pdbx_description
1 polymer ?
#
loop_
_entity_poly.entity_id
_entity_poly.type
_entity_poly.pdbx_seq_one_letter_code
_entity_poly.pdbx_strand_id
1 'polypeptide(L)'
;MGSALDIMQAGNPPRGVFTDYPLGHTTGMPNDPSDQYAMTRAGLEAFETIKEPGTILKLDRTWTINTNWKADTLDDTKGDERSPRDETPRYQLEDDRIAAEGN
;
A
#
# COMPACT_ATOMS: atom_id res chain seq x y z
N MET A 1 -2.94 7.53 -0.46
CA MET A 1 -3.29 6.74 0.74
C MET A 1 -2.10 5.85 1.07
N GLY A 2 -1.86 5.50 2.34
CA GLY A 2 -0.74 4.63 2.72
C GLY A 2 -0.91 3.98 4.10
N SER A 3 -0.06 3.00 4.38
CA SER A 3 -0.08 2.19 5.61
C SER A 3 1.20 2.29 6.45
N ALA A 4 2.19 3.06 6.00
CA ALA A 4 3.44 3.30 6.73
C ALA A 4 3.49 4.76 7.15
N LEU A 5 3.01 5.06 8.36
CA LEU A 5 2.82 6.44 8.81
C LEU A 5 4.13 7.22 8.88
N ASP A 6 5.19 6.59 9.37
CA ASP A 6 6.53 7.15 9.49
C ASP A 6 7.14 7.50 8.13
N ILE A 7 7.02 6.60 7.15
CA ILE A 7 7.46 6.83 5.77
C ILE A 7 6.65 7.96 5.14
N MET A 8 5.33 7.99 5.34
CA MET A 8 4.48 9.08 4.85
C MET A 8 4.88 10.42 5.47
N GLN A 9 5.15 10.46 6.78
CA GLN A 9 5.60 11.67 7.46
C GLN A 9 6.96 12.14 6.92
N ALA A 10 7.90 11.23 6.71
CA ALA A 10 9.21 11.54 6.14
C ALA A 10 9.11 12.06 4.69
N GLY A 11 8.22 11.48 3.88
CA GLY A 11 7.96 11.93 2.52
C GLY A 11 7.19 13.25 2.42
N ASN A 12 6.56 13.69 3.52
CA ASN A 12 5.78 14.93 3.65
C ASN A 12 4.86 15.20 2.44
N PRO A 13 3.94 14.28 2.09
CA PRO A 13 3.06 14.47 0.95
C PRO A 13 2.18 15.69 1.17
N PRO A 14 1.83 16.44 0.11
CA PRO A 14 0.97 17.62 0.25
C PRO A 14 -0.38 17.26 0.87
N ARG A 15 -0.91 16.06 0.59
CA ARG A 15 -2.11 15.51 1.22
C ARG A 15 -1.93 14.01 1.42
N GLY A 16 -2.18 13.51 2.62
CA GLY A 16 -2.08 12.09 2.94
C GLY A 16 -3.34 11.57 3.62
N VAL A 17 -3.66 10.30 3.36
CA VAL A 17 -4.62 9.53 4.15
C VAL A 17 -3.93 8.25 4.58
N PHE A 18 -3.90 8.01 5.88
CA PHE A 18 -3.27 6.88 6.53
C PHE A 18 -4.34 5.88 7.00
N THR A 19 -4.08 4.60 6.79
CA THR A 19 -4.85 3.48 7.35
C THR A 19 -3.91 2.50 8.05
N ASP A 20 -4.34 1.96 9.18
CA ASP A 20 -3.54 1.03 9.97
C ASP A 20 -3.76 -0.44 9.54
N TYR A 21 -3.81 -0.66 8.23
CA TYR A 21 -3.92 -1.97 7.60
C TYR A 21 -2.55 -2.43 7.10
N PRO A 22 -2.32 -3.76 6.94
CA PRO A 22 -1.09 -4.27 6.38
C PRO A 22 -0.75 -3.67 5.00
N LEU A 23 0.54 -3.60 4.68
CA LEU A 23 1.01 -3.14 3.38
C LEU A 23 0.38 -4.00 2.27
N GLY A 24 -0.11 -3.35 1.22
CA GLY A 24 -0.89 -4.01 0.14
C GLY A 24 -2.41 -3.97 0.33
N HIS A 25 -2.90 -3.57 1.51
CA HIS A 25 -4.33 -3.41 1.79
C HIS A 25 -4.71 -1.95 2.10
N THR A 26 -3.98 -0.99 1.53
CA THR A 26 -4.19 0.45 1.77
C THR A 26 -5.53 0.98 1.27
N THR A 27 -6.29 0.21 0.48
CA THR A 27 -7.57 0.62 -0.12
C THR A 27 -8.75 -0.24 0.33
N GLY A 28 -8.62 -1.04 1.38
CA GLY A 28 -9.73 -1.82 1.94
C GLY A 28 -9.36 -3.23 2.33
N MET A 29 -10.24 -3.84 3.14
CA MET A 29 -10.16 -5.24 3.49
C MET A 29 -10.38 -6.16 2.27
N PRO A 30 -9.67 -7.29 2.16
CA PRO A 30 -9.91 -8.30 1.12
C PRO A 30 -11.36 -8.75 1.08
N ASN A 31 -11.93 -8.80 -0.12
CA ASN A 31 -13.31 -9.26 -0.36
C ASN A 31 -14.40 -8.48 0.41
N ASP A 32 -14.11 -7.26 0.87
CA ASP A 32 -15.09 -6.34 1.45
C ASP A 32 -15.24 -5.09 0.56
N PRO A 33 -16.17 -5.11 -0.41
CA PRO A 33 -16.42 -3.95 -1.27
C PRO A 33 -16.89 -2.70 -0.51
N SER A 34 -17.53 -2.87 0.64
CA SER A 34 -18.04 -1.75 1.44
C SER A 34 -16.89 -1.00 2.11
N ASP A 35 -15.97 -1.73 2.74
CA ASP A 35 -14.75 -1.14 3.32
C ASP A 35 -13.87 -0.54 2.24
N GLN A 36 -13.69 -1.24 1.11
CA GLN A 36 -12.93 -0.73 -0.03
C GLN A 36 -13.50 0.58 -0.57
N TYR A 37 -14.81 0.63 -0.78
CA TYR A 37 -15.49 1.84 -1.23
C TYR A 37 -15.30 3.00 -0.23
N ALA A 38 -15.49 2.74 1.06
CA ALA A 38 -15.33 3.76 2.10
C ALA A 38 -13.89 4.32 2.13
N MET A 39 -12.90 3.45 1.97
CA MET A 39 -11.48 3.83 1.94
C MET A 39 -11.12 4.65 0.71
N THR A 40 -11.51 4.21 -0.49
CA THR A 40 -11.29 4.97 -1.73
C THR A 40 -11.96 6.34 -1.65
N ARG A 41 -13.21 6.38 -1.16
CA ARG A 41 -13.96 7.63 -0.97
C ARG A 41 -13.24 8.58 -0.02
N ALA A 42 -12.78 8.12 1.14
CA ALA A 42 -12.03 8.95 2.09
C ALA A 42 -10.74 9.51 1.47
N GLY A 43 -10.05 8.72 0.64
CA GLY A 43 -8.88 9.16 -0.13
C GLY A 43 -9.20 10.30 -1.10
N LEU A 44 -10.34 10.21 -1.79
CA LEU A 44 -10.79 11.24 -2.74
C LEU A 44 -11.28 12.51 -2.01
N GLU A 45 -12.08 12.36 -0.95
CA GLU A 45 -12.58 13.47 -0.13
C GLU A 45 -11.43 14.26 0.54
N ALA A 46 -10.29 13.61 0.81
CA ALA A 46 -9.11 14.28 1.32
C ALA A 46 -8.53 15.33 0.36
N PHE A 47 -8.73 15.19 -0.96
CA PHE A 47 -8.30 16.24 -1.91
C PHE A 47 -9.07 17.55 -1.71
N GLU A 48 -10.33 17.46 -1.30
CA GLU A 48 -11.19 18.61 -1.10
C GLU A 48 -11.09 19.16 0.33
N THR A 49 -10.93 18.28 1.33
CA THR A 49 -10.99 18.66 2.74
C THR A 49 -9.64 19.07 3.34
N ILE A 50 -8.52 18.48 2.89
CA ILE A 50 -7.19 18.86 3.37
C ILE A 50 -6.73 20.15 2.70
N LYS A 51 -6.62 21.21 3.51
CA LYS A 51 -6.17 22.55 3.07
C LYS A 51 -4.70 22.83 3.36
N GLU A 52 -4.18 22.31 4.47
CA GLU A 52 -2.80 22.52 4.88
C GLU A 52 -1.87 21.44 4.27
N PRO A 53 -0.84 21.82 3.50
CA PRO A 53 0.16 20.88 3.00
C PRO A 53 0.83 20.07 4.13
N GLY A 54 1.15 18.81 3.87
CA GLY A 54 1.76 17.91 4.87
C GLY A 54 0.75 17.27 5.82
N THR A 55 -0.53 17.62 5.73
CA THR A 55 -1.56 16.99 6.56
C THR A 55 -1.79 15.53 6.15
N ILE A 56 -1.79 14.64 7.14
CA ILE A 56 -2.11 13.23 7.00
C ILE A 56 -3.36 12.91 7.84
N LEU A 57 -4.47 12.64 7.19
CA LEU A 57 -5.70 12.16 7.84
C LEU A 57 -5.52 10.70 8.24
N LYS A 58 -5.66 10.37 9.53
CA LYS A 58 -5.63 8.99 10.01
C LYS A 58 -7.06 8.45 10.09
N LEU A 59 -7.33 7.37 9.36
CA LEU A 59 -8.62 6.70 9.41
C LEU A 59 -8.73 5.84 10.67
N ASP A 60 -9.87 5.92 11.35
CA ASP A 60 -10.20 5.05 12.49
C ASP A 60 -10.72 3.71 11.96
N ARG A 61 -9.79 2.82 11.64
CA ARG A 61 -10.05 1.49 11.06
C ARG A 61 -9.17 0.46 11.73
N THR A 62 -9.69 -0.74 11.91
CA THR A 62 -8.96 -1.86 12.53
C THR A 62 -8.93 -3.04 11.58
N TRP A 63 -7.76 -3.61 11.38
CA TRP A 63 -7.61 -4.84 10.63
C TRP A 63 -8.14 -6.02 11.45
N THR A 64 -9.24 -6.66 11.01
CA THR A 64 -9.92 -7.71 11.78
C THR A 64 -9.58 -9.13 11.35
N ILE A 65 -8.88 -9.33 10.23
CA ILE A 65 -8.57 -10.68 9.71
C ILE A 65 -7.53 -11.41 10.57
N ASN A 66 -6.46 -10.72 10.96
CA ASN A 66 -5.43 -11.25 11.85
C ASN A 66 -4.90 -10.11 12.73
N THR A 67 -5.26 -10.08 14.01
CA THR A 67 -4.80 -9.02 14.94
C THR A 67 -3.30 -9.03 15.18
N ASN A 68 -2.63 -10.16 14.95
CA ASN A 68 -1.18 -10.32 15.17
C ASN A 68 -0.34 -9.96 13.94
N TRP A 69 -0.97 -9.49 12.85
CA TRP A 69 -0.26 -9.21 11.60
C TRP A 69 0.97 -8.31 11.76
N LYS A 70 0.93 -7.34 12.69
CA LYS A 70 2.06 -6.44 12.97
C LYS A 70 3.23 -7.19 13.58
N ALA A 71 2.97 -8.03 14.58
CA ALA A 71 3.99 -8.87 15.18
C ALA A 71 4.55 -9.85 14.14
N ASP A 72 3.68 -10.44 13.32
CA ASP A 72 4.08 -11.35 12.24
C ASP A 72 4.99 -10.69 11.20
N THR A 73 4.76 -9.40 10.90
CA THR A 73 5.54 -8.62 9.91
C THR A 73 6.88 -8.16 10.46
N LEU A 74 6.97 -7.96 11.78
CA LEU A 74 8.17 -7.47 12.47
C LEU A 74 9.05 -8.62 13.01
N ASP A 75 8.63 -9.88 12.84
CA ASP A 75 9.36 -11.05 13.26
C ASP A 75 10.57 -11.31 12.35
N ASP A 76 11.75 -10.93 12.82
CA ASP A 76 13.03 -11.09 12.12
C ASP A 76 13.51 -12.54 12.04
N THR A 77 12.88 -13.46 12.77
CA THR A 77 13.22 -14.89 12.75
C THR A 77 12.63 -15.63 11.56
N LYS A 78 11.60 -15.08 10.89
CA LYS A 78 10.96 -15.69 9.72
C LYS A 78 11.82 -15.63 8.45
N GLY A 79 12.88 -14.81 8.45
CA GLY A 79 13.73 -14.59 7.29
C GLY A 79 13.01 -13.80 6.18
N ASP A 80 13.59 -13.81 4.98
CA ASP A 80 13.01 -13.13 3.82
C ASP A 80 11.94 -14.01 3.14
N GLU A 81 10.67 -13.72 3.39
CA GLU A 81 9.53 -14.42 2.78
C GLU A 81 9.24 -13.96 1.34
N ARG A 82 9.98 -12.98 0.80
CA ARG A 82 9.80 -12.53 -0.59
C ARG A 82 10.25 -13.63 -1.54
N SER A 83 9.57 -13.74 -2.69
CA SER A 83 9.99 -14.66 -3.75
C SER A 83 11.46 -14.41 -4.12
N PRO A 84 12.25 -15.48 -4.36
CA PRO A 84 13.63 -15.33 -4.80
C PRO A 84 13.67 -14.50 -6.08
N ARG A 85 14.64 -13.59 -6.15
CA ARG A 85 14.89 -12.82 -7.38
C ARG A 85 15.51 -13.77 -8.39
N ASP A 86 14.85 -13.96 -9.52
CA ASP A 86 15.46 -14.61 -10.68
C ASP A 86 16.03 -13.55 -11.64
N GLU A 87 16.96 -13.97 -12.50
CA GLU A 87 17.52 -13.11 -13.56
C GLU A 87 16.63 -13.11 -14.81
N THR A 88 15.45 -13.74 -14.77
CA THR A 88 14.57 -13.86 -15.94
C THR A 88 13.90 -12.51 -16.19
N PRO A 89 14.17 -11.85 -17.33
CA PRO A 89 13.48 -10.61 -17.65
C PRO A 89 11.97 -10.84 -17.72
N ARG A 90 11.18 -9.93 -17.14
CA ARG A 90 9.71 -9.97 -17.17
C ARG A 90 9.22 -8.87 -18.09
N TYR A 91 8.56 -9.27 -19.19
CA TYR A 91 8.00 -8.38 -20.19
C TYR A 91 6.49 -8.25 -20.01
N GLN A 92 5.93 -7.07 -20.28
CA GLN A 92 4.49 -6.87 -20.24
C GLN A 92 3.83 -7.52 -21.46
N LEU A 93 4.46 -7.37 -22.64
CA LEU A 93 4.03 -7.93 -23.92
C LEU A 93 5.19 -8.68 -24.61
N GLU A 94 4.86 -9.57 -25.54
CA GLU A 94 5.86 -10.30 -26.32
C GLU A 94 6.68 -9.37 -27.23
N ASP A 95 6.06 -8.30 -27.74
CA ASP A 95 6.76 -7.29 -28.54
C ASP A 95 7.88 -6.59 -27.74
N ASP A 96 7.70 -6.40 -26.42
CA ASP A 96 8.73 -5.84 -25.55
C ASP A 96 9.93 -6.77 -25.43
N ARG A 97 9.67 -8.10 -25.37
CA ARG A 97 10.72 -9.12 -25.36
C ARG A 97 11.49 -9.10 -26.68
N ILE A 98 10.79 -9.09 -27.81
CA ILE A 98 11.41 -9.07 -29.14
C ILE A 98 12.25 -7.80 -29.32
N ALA A 99 11.78 -6.63 -28.87
CA ALA A 99 12.54 -5.38 -28.98
C ALA A 99 13.78 -5.35 -28.07
N ALA A 100 13.72 -5.99 -26.90
CA ALA A 100 14.84 -6.04 -25.96
C ALA A 100 15.88 -7.12 -26.29
N GLU A 101 15.45 -8.26 -26.82
CA GLU A 101 16.28 -9.44 -27.09
C GLU A 101 16.64 -9.62 -28.58
N GLY A 102 15.91 -8.96 -29.47
CA GLY A 102 16.12 -8.99 -30.91
C GLY A 102 17.30 -8.10 -31.31
N ASN A 103 18.35 -8.74 -31.85
CA ASN A 103 19.34 -8.10 -32.71
C ASN A 103 18.79 -7.96 -34.13
#